data_AF-A0A3L7VR03-F1
#
_entry.id   AF-A0A3L7VR03-F1
#
_cell.length_a   1.000
_cell.length_b   1.000
_cell.length_c   1.000
_cell.angle_alpha   90.00
_cell.angle_beta   90.00
_cell.angle_gamma   90.00
#
_symmetry.space_group_name_H-M   'P 1'
#
loop_
_entity.id
_entity.type
_entity.pdbx_description
1 polymer ?
#
loop_
_entity_poly.entity_id
_entity_poly.type
_entity_poly.pdbx_seq_one_letter_code
_entity_poly.pdbx_strand_id
1 'polypeptide(L)'
;GGSQLRLWRRSKAGWPQEDVAVITAVEQHPDFEVTDQPFAFVNGQDSRLAIVTANGLLILSTRKAEIEKMIPIASVSGHRPPCVFSPDGKWLLMGDGDGTVWAASLVSLDSKPLKFEAHPGPIAGLAMSPNGRYLATIGEHNRLRAWRVDGFLKR
;
A
#
# COMPACT_ATOMS: atom_id res chain seq x y z
N GLY A 1 20.17 11.91 -13.71
CA GLY A 1 18.74 12.20 -13.95
C GLY A 1 17.97 11.48 -12.88
N GLY A 2 17.11 12.19 -12.14
CA GLY A 2 16.34 11.61 -11.04
C GLY A 2 15.32 10.58 -11.53
N SER A 3 14.91 9.67 -10.65
CA SER A 3 13.83 8.73 -10.91
C SER A 3 12.51 9.49 -11.11
N GLN A 4 11.87 9.31 -12.26
CA GLN A 4 10.57 9.93 -12.57
C GLN A 4 9.48 8.88 -12.59
N LEU A 5 8.36 9.15 -11.92
CA LEU A 5 7.13 8.40 -12.13
C LEU A 5 6.34 9.04 -13.26
N ARG A 6 5.86 8.23 -14.19
CA ARG A 6 5.12 8.66 -15.38
C ARG A 6 3.82 7.89 -15.48
N LEU A 7 2.72 8.59 -15.72
CA LEU A 7 1.38 8.00 -15.84
C LEU A 7 0.88 8.12 -17.28
N TRP A 8 0.77 6.97 -17.95
CA TRP A 8 0.10 6.86 -19.25
C TRP A 8 -1.36 6.49 -19.06
N ARG A 9 -2.24 7.12 -19.83
CA ARG A 9 -3.66 6.74 -19.92
C ARG A 9 -3.95 6.24 -21.33
N ARG A 10 -4.35 4.98 -21.45
CA ARG A 10 -4.71 4.41 -22.75
C ARG A 10 -6.03 5.01 -23.22
N SER A 11 -6.06 5.44 -24.48
CA SER A 11 -7.29 5.85 -25.16
C SER A 11 -7.78 4.74 -26.10
N LYS A 12 -8.94 4.93 -26.73
CA LYS A 12 -9.40 4.05 -27.82
C LYS A 12 -8.42 4.00 -29.00
N ALA A 13 -7.65 5.06 -29.23
CA ALA A 13 -6.63 5.14 -30.27
C ALA A 13 -5.31 4.45 -29.88
N GLY A 14 -5.20 3.93 -28.66
CA GLY A 14 -3.99 3.27 -28.15
C GLY A 14 -3.29 4.07 -27.06
N TRP A 15 -2.02 3.76 -26.85
CA TRP A 15 -1.17 4.45 -25.89
C TRP A 15 -0.65 5.75 -26.50
N PRO A 16 -0.74 6.87 -25.77
CA PRO A 16 -0.19 8.14 -26.28
C PRO A 16 1.34 8.07 -26.30
N GLN A 17 1.96 8.61 -27.35
CA GLN A 17 3.42 8.72 -27.46
C GLN A 17 3.97 10.00 -26.81
N GLU A 18 3.14 11.05 -26.75
CA GLU A 18 3.40 12.35 -26.11
C GLU A 18 2.29 12.62 -25.06
N ASP A 19 2.39 13.65 -24.21
CA ASP A 19 1.41 13.97 -23.14
C ASP A 19 1.31 12.96 -21.98
N VAL A 20 2.45 12.44 -21.56
CA VAL A 20 2.55 11.61 -20.35
C VAL A 20 2.58 12.51 -19.13
N ALA A 21 1.71 12.25 -18.15
CA ALA A 21 1.74 13.02 -16.93
C ALA A 21 2.97 12.61 -16.09
N VAL A 22 3.92 13.55 -15.92
CA VAL A 22 5.16 13.32 -15.18
C VAL A 22 4.97 13.78 -13.74
N ILE A 23 5.20 12.87 -12.80
CA ILE A 23 5.07 13.11 -11.37
C ILE A 23 6.48 13.36 -10.83
N THR A 24 6.94 14.61 -10.94
CA THR A 24 8.31 15.01 -10.58
C THR A 24 8.53 15.11 -9.06
N ALA A 25 7.48 15.27 -8.27
CA ALA A 25 7.55 15.33 -6.80
C ALA A 25 8.20 14.07 -6.18
N VAL A 26 8.20 12.96 -6.92
CA VAL A 26 8.90 11.72 -6.60
C VAL A 26 10.41 11.90 -6.45
N GLU A 27 11.03 12.81 -7.22
CA GLU A 27 12.47 13.06 -7.18
C GLU A 27 12.94 13.64 -5.83
N GLN A 28 12.02 14.21 -5.04
CA GLN A 28 12.29 14.69 -3.68
C GLN A 28 12.38 13.55 -2.65
N HIS A 29 12.14 12.32 -3.07
CA HIS A 29 12.15 11.12 -2.24
C HIS A 29 13.21 10.15 -2.77
N PRO A 30 14.49 10.27 -2.35
CA PRO A 30 15.60 9.54 -2.94
C PRO A 30 15.51 8.00 -2.76
N ASP A 31 14.73 7.53 -1.79
CA ASP A 31 14.44 6.10 -1.57
C ASP A 31 13.22 5.59 -2.38
N PHE A 32 12.73 6.39 -3.33
CA PHE A 32 11.61 6.02 -4.17
C PHE A 32 12.05 5.02 -5.23
N GLU A 33 11.80 3.74 -4.95
CA GLU A 33 11.91 2.65 -5.91
C GLU A 33 10.56 1.90 -5.95
N VAL A 34 9.75 2.19 -6.98
CA VAL A 34 8.40 1.64 -7.14
C VAL A 34 8.38 0.33 -7.95
N THR A 35 9.51 -0.05 -8.54
CA THR A 35 9.61 -1.07 -9.59
C THR A 35 9.01 -2.42 -9.21
N ASP A 36 9.09 -2.84 -7.94
CA ASP A 36 8.56 -4.12 -7.46
C ASP A 36 7.49 -4.00 -6.36
N GLN A 37 6.99 -2.78 -6.12
CA GLN A 37 6.07 -2.54 -5.03
C GLN A 37 4.61 -2.75 -5.45
N PRO A 38 3.77 -3.35 -4.58
CA PRO A 38 2.36 -3.47 -4.87
C PRO A 38 1.68 -2.09 -4.88
N PHE A 39 0.73 -1.94 -5.80
CA PHE A 39 -0.12 -0.76 -5.91
C PHE A 39 -1.57 -1.17 -6.19
N ALA A 40 -2.51 -0.32 -5.80
CA ALA A 40 -3.93 -0.53 -6.04
C ALA A 40 -4.66 0.80 -6.18
N PHE A 41 -5.78 0.78 -6.91
CA PHE A 41 -6.72 1.88 -6.85
C PHE A 41 -7.40 1.90 -5.48
N VAL A 42 -7.49 3.08 -4.88
CA VAL A 42 -7.91 3.26 -3.48
C VAL A 42 -9.01 4.30 -3.36
N ASN A 43 -10.04 4.13 -4.17
CA ASN A 43 -11.39 4.66 -3.98
C ASN A 43 -12.30 4.08 -5.06
N GLY A 44 -13.62 4.07 -4.83
CA GLY A 44 -14.60 3.61 -5.82
C GLY A 44 -14.78 4.53 -7.04
N GLN A 45 -13.91 5.54 -7.23
CA GLN A 45 -13.97 6.50 -8.33
C GLN A 45 -12.73 6.44 -9.25
N ASP A 46 -11.87 5.45 -9.04
CA ASP A 46 -10.61 5.21 -9.75
C ASP A 46 -9.69 6.44 -9.85
N SER A 47 -9.84 7.38 -8.92
CA SER A 47 -9.14 8.66 -8.94
C SER A 47 -7.90 8.70 -8.06
N ARG A 48 -7.71 7.68 -7.22
CA ARG A 48 -6.53 7.54 -6.36
C ARG A 48 -5.85 6.21 -6.56
N LEU A 49 -4.53 6.25 -6.62
CA LEU A 49 -3.64 5.09 -6.63
C LEU A 49 -2.80 5.11 -5.36
N ALA A 50 -2.85 4.03 -4.60
CA ALA A 50 -1.92 3.80 -3.51
C ALA A 50 -0.73 2.98 -4.00
N ILE A 51 0.47 3.42 -3.65
CA ILE A 51 1.72 2.73 -3.96
C ILE A 51 2.47 2.50 -2.66
N VAL A 52 2.76 1.24 -2.36
CA VAL A 52 3.62 0.90 -1.21
C VAL A 52 5.05 1.31 -1.52
N THR A 53 5.77 1.85 -0.54
CA THR A 53 7.19 2.22 -0.67
C THR A 53 7.97 1.65 0.50
N ALA A 54 9.30 1.68 0.41
CA ALA A 54 10.18 1.25 1.50
C ALA A 54 9.90 2.00 2.83
N ASN A 55 9.39 3.23 2.77
CA ASN A 55 9.19 4.10 3.93
C ASN A 55 7.71 4.33 4.28
N GLY A 56 6.77 3.67 3.58
CA GLY A 56 5.34 3.76 3.87
C GLY A 56 4.44 3.65 2.65
N LEU A 57 3.50 4.58 2.52
CA LEU A 57 2.48 4.58 1.48
C LEU A 57 2.37 5.94 0.80
N LEU A 58 2.36 5.92 -0.53
CA LEU A 58 2.08 7.08 -1.35
C LEU A 58 0.66 7.01 -1.89
N ILE A 59 -0.03 8.14 -1.85
CA ILE A 59 -1.33 8.33 -2.45
C ILE A 59 -1.20 9.31 -3.59
N LEU A 60 -1.50 8.84 -4.79
CA LEU A 60 -1.41 9.59 -6.04
C LEU A 60 -2.80 9.89 -6.58
N SER A 61 -2.99 11.11 -7.08
CA SER A 61 -4.14 11.45 -7.89
C SER A 61 -3.94 10.92 -9.31
N THR A 62 -4.76 9.98 -9.76
CA THR A 62 -4.66 9.48 -11.14
C THR A 62 -5.24 10.46 -12.15
N ARG A 63 -6.00 11.47 -11.72
CA ARG A 63 -6.55 12.53 -12.60
C ARG A 63 -5.58 13.68 -12.78
N LYS A 64 -5.01 14.16 -11.69
CA LYS A 64 -4.08 15.30 -11.71
C LYS A 64 -2.62 14.89 -11.90
N ALA A 65 -2.31 13.60 -11.72
CA ALA A 65 -0.95 13.09 -11.72
C ALA A 65 -0.06 13.84 -10.71
N GLU A 66 -0.51 13.88 -9.47
CA GLU A 66 0.19 14.53 -8.36
C GLU A 66 0.18 13.61 -7.13
N ILE A 67 1.17 13.76 -6.25
CA ILE A 67 1.14 13.13 -4.93
C ILE A 67 0.14 13.91 -4.08
N GLU A 68 -0.96 13.26 -3.70
CA GLU A 68 -1.94 13.83 -2.78
C GLU A 68 -1.46 13.69 -1.33
N LYS A 69 -0.81 12.56 -1.00
CA LYS A 69 -0.33 12.31 0.36
C LYS A 69 0.78 11.28 0.45
N MET A 70 1.61 11.43 1.49
CA MET A 70 2.53 10.41 1.98
C MET A 70 2.13 10.01 3.39
N ILE A 71 2.01 8.72 3.64
CA ILE A 71 1.74 8.16 4.96
C ILE A 71 3.00 7.37 5.35
N PRO A 72 3.83 7.90 6.27
CA PRO A 72 5.02 7.21 6.73
C PRO A 72 4.64 6.03 7.62
N ILE A 73 5.33 4.90 7.45
CA ILE A 73 5.07 3.68 8.24
C ILE A 73 6.42 3.14 8.73
N ALA A 74 6.86 3.74 9.83
CA ALA A 74 8.25 3.70 10.30
C ALA A 74 8.81 2.31 10.68
N SER A 75 7.96 1.30 10.89
CA SER A 75 8.39 -0.04 11.32
C SER A 75 8.69 -0.99 10.14
N VAL A 76 8.39 -0.57 8.91
CA VAL A 76 8.36 -1.47 7.77
C VAL A 76 9.74 -1.49 7.10
N SER A 77 10.68 -2.26 7.64
CA SER A 77 12.03 -2.39 7.09
C SER A 77 12.12 -3.52 6.05
N GLY A 78 12.55 -3.22 4.83
CA GLY A 78 12.88 -4.23 3.82
C GLY A 78 12.58 -3.79 2.39
N HIS A 79 13.21 -4.44 1.41
CA HIS A 79 13.09 -4.10 -0.01
C HIS A 79 11.66 -4.35 -0.56
N ARG A 80 10.85 -5.16 0.12
CA ARG A 80 9.43 -5.34 -0.17
C ARG A 80 8.70 -5.88 1.07
N PRO A 81 7.95 -5.05 1.80
CA PRO A 81 7.25 -5.55 2.97
C PRO A 81 6.04 -6.42 2.60
N PRO A 82 5.72 -7.45 3.40
CA PRO A 82 4.50 -8.22 3.21
C PRO A 82 3.31 -7.29 3.41
N CYS A 83 2.48 -7.13 2.39
CA CYS A 83 1.33 -6.24 2.45
C CYS A 83 0.21 -6.70 1.53
N VAL A 84 -1.00 -6.23 1.84
CA VAL A 84 -2.21 -6.58 1.09
C VAL A 84 -3.23 -5.45 1.18
N PHE A 85 -3.84 -5.13 0.04
CA PHE A 85 -5.00 -4.24 -0.01
C PHE A 85 -6.27 -5.01 0.35
N SER A 86 -7.17 -4.37 1.09
CA SER A 86 -8.49 -4.95 1.31
C SER A 86 -9.26 -5.03 -0.01
N PRO A 87 -10.08 -6.07 -0.23
CA PRO A 87 -10.86 -6.21 -1.47
C PRO A 87 -11.82 -5.04 -1.72
N ASP A 88 -12.24 -4.34 -0.67
CA ASP A 88 -13.09 -3.15 -0.77
C ASP A 88 -12.29 -1.84 -0.99
N GLY A 89 -10.95 -1.92 -1.08
CA GLY A 89 -10.06 -0.80 -1.35
C GLY A 89 -9.95 0.23 -0.22
N LYS A 90 -10.46 -0.08 0.99
CA LYS A 90 -10.51 0.86 2.11
C LYS A 90 -9.31 0.80 3.04
N TRP A 91 -8.56 -0.30 3.01
CA TRP A 91 -7.44 -0.53 3.91
C TRP A 91 -6.22 -1.08 3.17
N LEU A 92 -5.04 -0.65 3.61
CA LEU A 92 -3.78 -1.34 3.35
C LEU A 92 -3.32 -1.98 4.65
N LEU A 93 -2.95 -3.25 4.61
CA LEU A 93 -2.34 -3.96 5.73
C LEU A 93 -0.87 -4.27 5.39
N MET A 94 0.03 -4.05 6.35
CA MET A 94 1.46 -4.34 6.22
C MET A 94 1.98 -5.05 7.46
N GLY A 95 2.83 -6.04 7.27
CA GLY A 95 3.57 -6.68 8.35
C GLY A 95 4.95 -6.05 8.53
N ASP A 96 5.43 -5.98 9.76
CA ASP A 96 6.78 -5.52 10.08
C ASP A 96 7.68 -6.64 10.62
N GLY A 97 8.94 -6.27 10.90
CA GLY A 97 9.97 -7.16 11.43
C GLY A 97 9.74 -7.60 12.88
N ASP A 98 8.88 -6.91 13.63
CA ASP A 98 8.56 -7.22 15.02
C ASP A 98 7.33 -8.13 15.15
N GLY A 99 6.76 -8.58 14.02
CA GLY A 99 5.57 -9.43 14.02
C GLY A 99 4.26 -8.68 14.23
N THR A 100 4.29 -7.35 14.10
CA THR A 100 3.12 -6.49 14.15
C THR A 100 2.54 -6.30 12.75
N VAL A 101 1.21 -6.30 12.66
CA VAL A 101 0.49 -5.90 11.46
C VAL A 101 -0.08 -4.51 11.66
N TRP A 102 0.26 -3.61 10.75
CA TRP A 102 -0.23 -2.24 10.65
C TRP A 102 -1.36 -2.17 9.62
N ALA A 103 -2.39 -1.37 9.90
CA ALA A 103 -3.49 -1.11 8.98
C ALA A 103 -3.70 0.38 8.79
N ALA A 104 -3.52 0.86 7.56
CA ALA A 104 -3.73 2.25 7.17
C ALA A 104 -5.07 2.41 6.46
N SER A 105 -5.87 3.39 6.88
CA SER A 105 -7.11 3.75 6.18
C SER A 105 -6.79 4.48 4.89
N LEU A 106 -7.41 4.02 3.81
CA LEU A 106 -7.32 4.62 2.48
C LEU A 106 -8.48 5.57 2.20
N VAL A 107 -9.50 5.57 3.06
CA VAL A 107 -10.64 6.50 3.00
C VAL A 107 -10.34 7.75 3.84
N SER A 108 -9.78 7.56 5.02
CA SER A 108 -9.45 8.62 5.98
C SER A 108 -7.93 8.68 6.15
N LEU A 109 -7.25 9.29 5.18
CA LEU A 109 -5.79 9.27 5.11
C LEU A 109 -5.10 9.97 6.29
N ASP A 110 -5.82 10.81 7.05
CA ASP A 110 -5.33 11.49 8.27
C ASP A 110 -5.48 10.65 9.54
N SER A 111 -6.18 9.51 9.46
CA SER A 111 -6.29 8.61 10.61
C SER A 111 -4.94 7.97 10.95
N LYS A 112 -4.66 7.84 12.25
CA LYS A 112 -3.50 7.08 12.70
C LYS A 112 -3.65 5.62 12.28
N PRO A 113 -2.60 4.97 11.76
CA PRO A 113 -2.64 3.55 11.47
C PRO A 113 -3.02 2.74 12.71
N LEU A 114 -3.89 1.76 12.53
CA LEU A 114 -4.16 0.75 13.55
C LEU A 114 -3.02 -0.27 13.55
N LYS A 115 -2.80 -0.97 14.66
CA LYS A 115 -1.84 -2.06 14.73
C LYS A 115 -2.24 -3.15 15.70
N PHE A 116 -1.79 -4.37 15.43
CA PHE A 116 -1.93 -5.49 16.36
C PHE A 116 -0.74 -6.46 16.23
N GLU A 117 -0.36 -7.07 17.36
CA GLU A 117 0.69 -8.08 17.41
C GLU A 117 0.13 -9.40 16.84
N ALA A 118 0.62 -9.80 15.67
CA ALA A 118 0.14 -10.99 14.99
C ALA A 118 1.04 -12.20 15.25
N HIS A 119 2.35 -11.99 15.40
CA HIS A 119 3.35 -13.02 15.64
C HIS A 119 4.46 -12.48 16.56
N PRO A 120 5.23 -13.34 17.25
CA PRO A 120 6.32 -12.90 18.13
C PRO A 120 7.61 -12.50 17.39
N GLY A 121 7.58 -12.53 16.06
CA GLY A 121 8.72 -12.27 15.17
C GLY A 121 8.23 -11.95 13.76
N PRO A 122 9.14 -11.69 12.80
CA PRO A 122 8.83 -11.06 11.53
C PRO A 122 7.63 -11.64 10.80
N ILE A 123 6.78 -10.76 10.26
CA ILE A 123 5.75 -11.18 9.32
C ILE A 123 6.45 -11.55 8.01
N ALA A 124 6.19 -12.76 7.52
CA ALA A 124 6.70 -13.26 6.25
C ALA A 124 5.66 -13.15 5.12
N GLY A 125 4.37 -13.09 5.46
CA GLY A 125 3.32 -13.00 4.46
C GLY A 125 1.95 -12.63 5.01
N LEU A 126 1.16 -11.99 4.15
CA LEU A 126 -0.22 -11.57 4.40
C LEU A 126 -1.12 -11.96 3.24
N ALA A 127 -2.34 -12.41 3.53
CA ALA A 127 -3.37 -12.64 2.52
C ALA A 127 -4.76 -12.30 3.07
N MET A 128 -5.53 -11.48 2.36
CA MET A 128 -6.93 -11.25 2.71
C MET A 128 -7.85 -12.20 1.95
N SER A 129 -8.87 -12.69 2.65
CA SER A 129 -9.96 -13.44 2.01
C SER A 129 -10.64 -12.56 0.95
N PRO A 130 -11.14 -13.12 -0.17
CA PRO A 130 -11.79 -12.34 -1.23
C PRO A 130 -13.02 -11.53 -0.75
N ASN A 131 -13.72 -12.02 0.27
CA ASN A 131 -14.84 -11.31 0.89
C ASN A 131 -14.44 -10.32 2.00
N GLY A 132 -13.14 -10.13 2.23
CA GLY A 132 -12.58 -9.20 3.21
C GLY A 132 -12.84 -9.55 4.69
N ARG A 133 -13.39 -10.73 5.00
CA ARG A 133 -13.75 -11.09 6.39
C ARG A 133 -12.57 -11.60 7.22
N TYR A 134 -11.59 -12.20 6.55
CA TYR A 134 -10.41 -12.77 7.20
C TYR A 134 -9.12 -12.22 6.61
N LEU A 135 -8.12 -12.09 7.50
CA LEU A 135 -6.71 -11.94 7.16
C LEU A 135 -5.99 -13.21 7.60
N ALA A 136 -5.21 -13.81 6.71
CA ALA A 136 -4.20 -14.80 7.06
C ALA A 136 -2.85 -14.10 7.21
N THR A 137 -2.12 -14.44 8.27
CA THR A 137 -0.76 -13.98 8.52
C THR A 137 0.16 -15.18 8.72
N ILE A 138 1.35 -15.14 8.16
CA ILE A 138 2.41 -16.10 8.44
C ILE A 138 3.64 -15.35 8.91
N GLY A 139 4.25 -15.82 9.99
CA GLY A 139 5.46 -15.24 10.57
C GLY A 139 6.51 -16.29 10.84
N GLU A 140 7.50 -15.91 11.63
CA GLU A 140 8.59 -16.80 12.03
C GLU A 140 8.09 -18.12 12.65
N HIS A 141 8.87 -19.19 12.46
CA HIS A 141 8.56 -20.56 12.88
C HIS A 141 7.33 -21.18 12.19
N ASN A 142 7.02 -20.75 10.97
CA ASN A 142 5.99 -21.33 10.10
C ASN A 142 4.58 -21.37 10.72
N ARG A 143 4.27 -20.43 11.61
CA ARG A 143 2.94 -20.34 12.22
C ARG A 143 2.03 -19.51 11.32
N LEU A 144 0.97 -20.14 10.83
CA LEU A 144 -0.12 -19.45 10.14
C LEU A 144 -1.22 -19.11 11.13
N ARG A 145 -1.71 -17.88 11.11
CA ARG A 145 -2.84 -17.40 11.93
C ARG A 145 -3.90 -16.77 11.04
N ALA A 146 -5.17 -16.96 11.39
CA ALA A 146 -6.30 -16.35 10.72
C ALA A 146 -7.04 -15.40 11.67
N TRP A 147 -7.32 -14.19 11.20
CA TRP A 147 -7.86 -13.10 12.00
C TRP A 147 -9.17 -12.64 11.39
N ARG A 148 -10.20 -12.48 12.20
CA ARG A 148 -11.40 -11.78 11.75
C ARG A 148 -11.11 -10.30 11.65
N VAL A 149 -11.39 -9.72 10.48
CA VAL A 149 -11.09 -8.32 10.17
C VAL A 149 -11.90 -7.34 11.03
N ASP A 150 -13.15 -7.67 11.31
CA ASP A 150 -13.99 -6.88 12.22
C ASP A 150 -13.47 -6.86 13.66
N GLY A 151 -12.65 -7.84 14.07
CA GLY A 151 -12.03 -7.88 15.39
C GLY A 151 -10.92 -6.86 15.61
N PHE A 152 -10.28 -6.35 14.54
CA PHE A 152 -9.14 -5.41 14.65
C PHE A 152 -9.30 -4.10 13.86
N LEU A 153 -10.13 -4.04 12.81
CA LEU A 153 -10.38 -2.79 12.05
C LEU A 153 -11.59 -1.99 12.54
N LYS A 154 -12.46 -2.56 13.39
CA LYS A 154 -13.66 -1.87 13.93
C LYS A 154 -13.53 -1.52 15.42
N ARG A 155 -12.33 -1.56 15.98
CA ARG A 155 -12.05 -1.17 17.36
C ARG A 155 -11.83 0.33 17.50
#